data_AF-J5MBG9-F1
#
_entry.id   AF-J5MBG9-F1
#
_cell.length_a   1.000
_cell.length_b   1.000
_cell.length_c   1.000
_cell.angle_alpha   90.00
_cell.angle_beta   90.00
_cell.angle_gamma   90.00
#
_symmetry.space_group_name_H-M   'P 1'
#
loop_
_entity.id
_entity.type
_entity.pdbx_description
1 polymer ?
#
loop_
_entity_poly.entity_id
_entity_poly.type
_entity_poly.pdbx_seq_one_letter_code
_entity_poly.pdbx_strand_id
1 'polypeptide(L)' 'MGPVIITDRGKPSHVLLTYEAFQRLSGRRKSLVDGLSMPGLSEIAFMPTRVEIKIR' A
#
# COMPACT_ATOMS: atom_id res chain seq x y z
N MET A 1 -0.24 -26.58 -6.95
CA MET A 1 0.61 -25.95 -7.99
C MET A 1 1.48 -24.91 -7.30
N GLY A 2 2.80 -25.01 -7.45
CA GLY A 2 3.74 -24.04 -6.88
C GLY A 2 3.76 -22.72 -7.67
N PRO A 3 4.45 -21.69 -7.18
CA PRO A 3 4.61 -20.43 -7.89
C PRO A 3 5.36 -20.65 -9.21
N VAL A 4 5.00 -19.87 -10.23
CA VAL A 4 5.74 -19.87 -11.51
C VAL A 4 6.94 -18.94 -11.34
N ILE A 5 8.15 -19.48 -11.52
CA ILE A 5 9.40 -18.71 -11.46
C ILE A 5 9.81 -18.34 -12.88
N ILE A 6 9.97 -17.05 -13.14
CA ILE A 6 10.49 -16.51 -14.39
C ILE A 6 12.01 -16.31 -14.20
N THR A 7 12.79 -16.84 -15.13
CA THR A 7 14.26 -16.75 -15.09
C THR A 7 14.79 -15.84 -16.19
N ASP A 8 15.91 -15.16 -15.92
CA ASP A 8 16.75 -14.52 -16.94
C ASP A 8 18.11 -15.24 -16.96
N ARG A 9 18.45 -15.84 -18.12
CA ARG A 9 19.68 -16.63 -18.34
C ARG A 9 19.94 -17.69 -17.23
N GLY A 10 18.90 -18.41 -16.83
CA GLY A 10 18.98 -19.46 -15.81
C GLY A 10 19.00 -18.96 -14.36
N LYS A 11 18.93 -17.64 -14.12
CA LYS A 11 18.82 -17.05 -12.78
C LYS A 11 17.37 -16.61 -12.53
N PRO A 12 16.74 -16.95 -11.40
CA PRO A 12 15.44 -16.41 -11.04
C PRO A 12 15.44 -14.87 -11.06
N SER A 13 14.47 -14.29 -11.76
CA SER A 13 14.33 -12.83 -11.87
C SER A 13 12.98 -12.32 -11.38
N HIS A 14 11.90 -13.09 -11.58
CA HIS A 14 10.56 -12.73 -11.14
C HIS A 14 9.76 -13.96 -10.69
N VAL A 15 8.70 -13.73 -9.92
CA VAL A 15 7.76 -14.77 -9.44
C VAL A 15 6.35 -14.34 -9.84
N LEU A 16 5.64 -15.19 -10.57
CA LEU A 16 4.22 -15.02 -10.87
C LEU A 16 3.39 -15.79 -9.84
N LEU A 17 2.43 -15.09 -9.24
CA LEU A 17 1.58 -15.56 -8.16
C LEU A 17 0.12 -15.24 -8.47
N THR A 18 -0.80 -15.96 -7.85
CA THR A 18 -2.19 -15.49 -7.80
C THR A 18 -2.25 -14.15 -7.06
N TYR A 19 -3.25 -13.33 -7.40
CA TYR A 19 -3.40 -12.04 -6.73
C TYR A 19 -3.63 -12.19 -5.21
N GLU A 20 -4.35 -13.22 -4.78
CA GLU A 20 -4.54 -13.53 -3.35
C GLU A 20 -3.20 -13.82 -2.63
N ALA A 21 -2.32 -14.63 -3.25
CA ALA A 21 -1.01 -14.93 -2.69
C ALA A 21 -0.12 -13.67 -2.65
N PHE A 22 -0.19 -12.84 -3.70
CA PHE A 22 0.46 -11.52 -3.70
C PHE A 22 -0.05 -10.66 -2.53
N GLN A 23 -1.37 -10.55 -2.33
CA GLN A 23 -1.95 -9.75 -1.24
C GLN A 23 -1.47 -10.19 0.15
N ARG A 24 -1.33 -11.50 0.38
CA ARG A 24 -0.81 -12.06 1.64
C ARG A 24 0.67 -11.70 1.85
N LEU A 25 1.48 -11.70 0.79
CA LEU A 25 2.91 -11.36 0.83
C LEU A 25 3.19 -9.86 0.90
N SER A 26 2.38 -9.03 0.23
CA SER A 26 2.55 -7.58 0.21
C SER A 26 2.29 -6.91 1.57
N GLY A 27 1.84 -7.69 2.57
CA GLY A 27 1.40 -7.19 3.86
C GLY A 27 0.16 -6.32 3.75
N ARG A 28 -0.44 -5.97 4.90
CA ARG A 28 -1.37 -4.85 4.92
C ARG A 28 -0.55 -3.58 4.71
N ARG A 29 -0.82 -2.81 3.65
CA ARG A 29 -0.45 -1.39 3.64
C ARG A 29 -0.91 -0.83 4.98
N LYS A 30 -0.02 -0.16 5.73
CA LYS A 30 -0.43 0.57 6.92
C LYS A 30 -1.61 1.45 6.49
N SER A 31 -2.77 1.16 7.05
CA SER A 31 -3.95 1.97 6.81
C SER A 31 -3.61 3.37 7.29
N LEU A 32 -3.71 4.35 6.40
CA LEU A 32 -3.46 5.74 6.77
C LEU A 32 -4.42 6.14 7.89
N VAL A 33 -5.65 5.63 7.84
CA VAL A 33 -6.65 5.80 8.90
C VAL A 33 -6.14 5.20 10.20
N ASP A 34 -5.68 3.95 10.22
CA ASP A 34 -5.21 3.28 11.44
C ASP A 34 -3.98 3.99 12.03
N GLY A 35 -3.09 4.49 11.17
CA GLY A 35 -1.88 5.20 11.58
C GLY A 35 -2.10 6.63 12.08
N LEU A 36 -3.21 7.27 11.67
CA LEU A 36 -3.59 8.63 12.09
C LEU A 36 -4.69 8.64 13.15
N SER A 37 -5.28 7.48 13.47
CA SER A 37 -6.35 7.38 14.46
C SER A 37 -5.81 7.52 15.87
N MET A 38 -6.38 8.47 16.62
CA MET A 38 -6.15 8.65 18.05
C MET A 38 -7.48 8.99 18.74
N PRO A 39 -7.70 8.60 20.01
CA PRO A 39 -8.88 9.01 20.77
C PRO A 39 -9.05 10.53 20.78
N GLY A 40 -10.28 11.02 20.66
CA GLY A 40 -10.60 12.46 20.69
C GLY A 40 -10.37 13.21 19.37
N LEU A 41 -9.98 12.54 18.28
CA LEU A 41 -9.74 13.21 16.99
C LEU A 41 -10.98 13.99 16.47
N SER A 42 -12.18 13.47 16.72
CA SER A 42 -13.46 14.11 16.33
C SER A 42 -13.77 15.40 17.09
N GLU A 43 -13.07 15.66 18.19
CA GLU A 43 -13.28 16.84 19.05
C GLU A 43 -12.35 18.00 18.64
N ILE A 44 -11.34 17.73 17.81
CA ILE A 44 -10.41 18.74 17.31
C ILE A 44 -11.10 19.59 16.24
N ALA A 45 -11.19 20.90 16.47
CA ALA A 45 -11.69 21.85 15.47
C ALA A 45 -10.75 21.87 14.25
N PHE A 46 -11.17 21.26 13.15
CA PHE A 46 -10.41 21.20 11.91
C PHE A 46 -10.80 22.38 10.99
N MET A 47 -9.92 23.38 10.89
CA MET A 47 -10.10 24.55 10.01
C MET A 47 -8.93 24.66 9.02
N PRO A 48 -8.79 23.73 8.06
CA PRO A 48 -7.71 23.80 7.08
C PRO A 48 -7.91 25.01 6.16
N THR A 49 -6.80 25.65 5.79
CA THR A 49 -6.84 26.68 4.74
C THR A 49 -6.98 26.03 3.37
N ARG A 50 -7.62 26.74 2.43
CA ARG A 50 -7.73 26.28 1.04
C ARG A 50 -6.34 26.28 0.41
N VAL A 51 -5.88 25.12 -0.04
CA VAL A 51 -4.64 24.99 -0.80
C VAL A 51 -4.92 25.20 -2.29
N GLU A 52 -4.18 26.11 -2.93
CA GLU A 52 -4.14 26.20 -4.39
C GLU A 52 -3.09 25.24 -4.94
N ILE A 53 -3.54 24.17 -5.59
CA ILE A 53 -2.64 23.22 -6.25
C ILE A 53 -2.36 23.72 -7.66
N LYS A 54 -1.13 24.22 -7.89
CA LYS A 54 -0.67 24.56 -9.24
C LYS A 54 -0.29 23.26 -9.97
N ILE A 55 -1.05 22.93 -11.01
CA ILE A 55 -0.67 21.90 -11.97
C ILE A 55 0.46 22.49 -12.82
N ARG A 56 1.61 21.82 -12.86
CA ARG A 56 2.72 22.15 -13.77
C ARG A 56 2.48 21.51 -15.13
#